data_AF-V5RWW2-F1
#
_entry.id   AF-V5RWW2-F1
#
_cell.length_a   1.000
_cell.length_b   1.000
_cell.length_c   1.000
_cell.angle_alpha   90.00
_cell.angle_beta   90.00
_cell.angle_gamma   90.00
#
_symmetry.space_group_name_H-M   'P 1'
#
loop_
_entity.id
_entity.type
_entity.pdbx_description
1 polymer ?
#
loop_
_entity_poly.entity_id
_entity_poly.type
_entity_poly.pdbx_seq_one_letter_code
_entity_poly.pdbx_strand_id
1 'polypeptide(L)' 'MNEKLLTTISKKLDLLAALLLESLSEQKSNAEKIELLDKFDLSNAEIATVAGMTEPAVRMARSRMKKGTQK' A
#
# COMPACT_ATOMS: atom_id res chain seq x y z
N MET A 1 -14.77 -23.25 3.94
CA MET A 1 -15.51 -22.09 3.37
C MET A 1 -15.29 -20.82 4.18
N ASN A 2 -15.28 -20.88 5.53
CA ASN A 2 -15.04 -19.73 6.41
C ASN A 2 -13.66 -19.08 6.26
N GLU A 3 -12.58 -19.85 6.05
CA GLU A 3 -11.23 -19.27 5.97
C GLU A 3 -11.05 -18.32 4.79
N LYS A 4 -11.54 -18.69 3.58
CA LYS A 4 -11.49 -17.80 2.41
C LYS A 4 -12.27 -16.50 2.64
N LEU A 5 -13.40 -16.59 3.32
CA LEU A 5 -14.21 -15.42 3.67
C LEU A 5 -13.46 -14.53 4.68
N LEU A 6 -12.86 -15.12 5.71
CA LEU A 6 -12.05 -14.40 6.70
C LEU A 6 -10.84 -13.72 6.06
N THR A 7 -10.08 -14.41 5.20
CA THR A 7 -8.98 -13.80 4.44
C THR A 7 -9.45 -12.63 3.59
N THR A 8 -10.62 -12.74 2.97
CA THR A 8 -11.19 -11.66 2.16
C THR A 8 -11.59 -10.47 3.02
N ILE A 9 -12.19 -10.70 4.20
CA ILE A 9 -12.57 -9.65 5.14
C ILE A 9 -11.32 -8.95 5.69
N SER A 10 -10.30 -9.70 6.11
CA SER A 10 -9.03 -9.14 6.59
C SER A 10 -8.40 -8.20 5.55
N LYS A 11 -8.28 -8.64 4.29
CA LYS A 11 -7.75 -7.80 3.21
C LYS A 11 -8.54 -6.50 3.00
N LYS A 12 -9.88 -6.55 3.11
CA LYS A 12 -10.73 -5.36 3.00
C LYS A 12 -10.52 -4.41 4.18
N LEU A 13 -10.31 -4.95 5.39
CA LEU A 13 -9.99 -4.15 6.57
C LEU A 13 -8.62 -3.49 6.46
N ASP A 14 -7.62 -4.21 5.93
CA ASP A 14 -6.29 -3.67 5.67
C ASP A 14 -6.34 -2.52 4.67
N LEU A 15 -7.13 -2.67 3.58
CA LEU A 15 -7.36 -1.60 2.60
C LEU A 15 -8.07 -0.37 3.22
N LEU A 16 -9.07 -0.60 4.09
CA LEU A 16 -9.76 0.47 4.81
C LEU A 16 -8.84 1.21 5.78
N ALA A 17 -8.00 0.49 6.53
CA ALA A 17 -7.01 1.06 7.43
C ALA A 17 -5.98 1.89 6.65
N ALA A 18 -5.52 1.37 5.51
CA ALA A 18 -4.65 2.07 4.57
C ALA A 18 -5.26 3.40 4.08
N LEU A 19 -6.53 3.41 3.66
CA LEU A 19 -7.24 4.61 3.23
C LEU A 19 -7.38 5.63 4.37
N LEU A 20 -7.74 5.18 5.58
CA LEU A 20 -7.84 6.06 6.74
C LEU A 20 -6.49 6.68 7.09
N LEU A 21 -5.42 5.89 7.10
CA LEU A 21 -4.07 6.38 7.37
C LEU A 21 -3.57 7.37 6.32
N GLU A 22 -3.88 7.14 5.04
CA GLU A 22 -3.57 8.08 3.96
C GLU A 22 -4.26 9.42 4.20
N SER A 23 -5.57 9.39 4.49
CA SER A 23 -6.39 10.59 4.72
C SER A 23 -5.98 11.40 5.95
N LEU A 24 -5.39 10.75 6.97
CA LEU A 24 -4.86 11.40 8.17
C LEU A 24 -3.43 11.91 7.98
N SER A 25 -2.75 11.51 6.91
CA SER A 25 -1.35 11.85 6.67
C SER A 25 -1.22 13.11 5.81
N GLU A 26 -1.40 14.28 6.42
CA GLU A 26 -1.04 15.52 5.76
C GLU A 26 0.49 15.55 5.49
N GLN A 27 0.86 15.88 4.25
CA GLN A 27 2.24 16.16 3.80
C GLN A 27 3.22 14.98 3.66
N LYS A 28 2.77 13.72 3.61
CA LYS A 28 3.69 12.61 3.23
C LYS A 28 4.06 12.64 1.75
N SER A 29 5.34 12.46 1.46
CA SER A 29 5.82 12.23 0.10
C SER A 29 5.24 10.92 -0.45
N ASN A 30 5.16 10.79 -1.78
CA ASN A 30 4.66 9.58 -2.42
C ASN A 30 5.45 8.32 -2.02
N ALA A 31 6.74 8.45 -1.68
CA ALA A 31 7.55 7.34 -1.20
C ALA A 31 7.11 6.85 0.19
N GLU A 32 6.88 7.78 1.12
CA GLU A 32 6.41 7.46 2.47
C GLU A 32 4.97 6.91 2.47
N LYS A 33 4.12 7.40 1.57
CA LYS A 33 2.78 6.84 1.35
C LYS A 33 2.87 5.38 0.90
N ILE A 34 3.69 5.09 -0.12
CA ILE A 34 3.88 3.73 -0.62
C ILE A 34 4.49 2.83 0.46
N GLU A 35 5.46 3.31 1.24
CA GLU A 35 6.06 2.55 2.35
C GLU A 35 5.06 2.21 3.45
N LEU A 36 4.19 3.16 3.80
CA LEU A 36 3.15 2.93 4.79
C LEU A 36 2.17 1.85 4.31
N LEU A 37 1.78 1.92 3.04
CA LEU A 37 0.83 0.99 2.42
C LEU A 37 1.46 -0.40 2.18
N ASP A 38 2.78 -0.48 2.02
CA ASP A 38 3.53 -1.74 1.88
C ASP A 38 3.37 -2.65 3.10
N LYS A 39 3.16 -2.07 4.29
CA LYS A 39 3.00 -2.80 5.57
C LYS A 39 1.69 -3.60 5.66
N PHE A 40 0.74 -3.32 4.76
CA PHE A 40 -0.58 -3.98 4.71
C PHE A 40 -0.64 -5.12 3.68
N ASP A 41 0.53 -5.55 3.17
CA ASP A 41 0.66 -6.63 2.17
C ASP A 41 -0.20 -6.42 0.91
N LEU A 42 -0.43 -5.15 0.57
CA LEU A 42 -1.24 -4.74 -0.57
C LEU A 42 -0.49 -4.95 -1.90
N SER A 43 -1.22 -5.33 -2.94
CA SER A 43 -0.69 -5.39 -4.30
C SER A 43 -0.35 -3.99 -4.85
N ASN A 44 0.44 -3.92 -5.93
CA ASN A 44 0.76 -2.62 -6.55
C ASN A 44 -0.50 -1.88 -7.01
N ALA A 45 -1.52 -2.60 -7.48
CA ALA A 45 -2.78 -2.04 -7.96
C ALA A 45 -3.58 -1.45 -6.80
N GLU A 46 -3.68 -2.16 -5.67
CA GLU A 46 -4.37 -1.67 -4.47
C GLU A 46 -3.69 -0.40 -3.91
N ILE A 47 -2.35 -0.40 -3.80
CA ILE A 47 -1.60 0.79 -3.38
C ILE A 47 -1.81 1.95 -4.37
N ALA A 48 -1.83 1.68 -5.67
CA ALA A 48 -2.08 2.70 -6.69
C ALA A 48 -3.46 3.34 -6.51
N THR A 49 -4.48 2.53 -6.20
CA THR A 49 -5.84 3.03 -5.89
C THR A 49 -5.84 3.92 -4.64
N VAL A 50 -5.21 3.47 -3.55
CA VAL A 50 -5.20 4.23 -2.27
C VAL A 50 -4.37 5.51 -2.38
N ALA A 51 -3.21 5.46 -3.03
CA ALA A 51 -2.30 6.58 -3.14
C ALA A 51 -2.65 7.56 -4.28
N GLY A 52 -3.68 7.27 -5.09
CA GLY A 52 -4.03 8.08 -6.27
C GLY A 52 -2.94 8.09 -7.35
N MET A 53 -2.24 6.97 -7.54
CA MET A 53 -1.11 6.81 -8.45
C MET A 53 -1.40 5.80 -9.56
N THR A 54 -0.50 5.69 -10.54
CA THR A 54 -0.54 4.58 -11.51
C THR A 54 0.23 3.37 -10.98
N GLU A 55 -0.24 2.15 -11.27
CA GLU A 55 0.44 0.92 -10.86
C GLU A 55 1.93 0.87 -11.31
N PRO A 56 2.31 1.29 -12.54
CA PRO A 56 3.71 1.36 -12.93
C PRO A 56 4.55 2.31 -12.05
N ALA A 57 3.98 3.43 -11.61
CA ALA A 57 4.66 4.38 -10.73
C ALA A 57 4.94 3.76 -9.35
N VAL A 58 3.96 3.05 -8.79
CA VAL A 58 4.11 2.31 -7.51
C VAL A 58 5.19 1.23 -7.64
N ARG A 59 5.16 0.45 -8.74
CA ARG A 59 6.17 -0.60 -8.99
C ARG A 59 7.58 -0.03 -9.09
N MET A 60 7.76 1.10 -9.77
CA MET A 60 9.05 1.78 -9.85
C MET A 60 9.51 2.30 -8.48
N ALA A 61 8.62 2.91 -7.71
CA ALA A 61 8.92 3.39 -6.36
C ALA A 61 9.37 2.24 -5.44
N ARG A 62 8.59 1.15 -5.36
CA ARG A 62 8.95 -0.07 -4.62
C ARG A 62 10.32 -0.63 -5.04
N SER A 63 10.58 -0.69 -6.34
CA SER A 63 11.87 -1.16 -6.87
C SER A 63 13.04 -0.28 -6.42
N ARG A 64 12.86 1.04 -6.41
CA ARG A 64 13.88 2.00 -5.94
C ARG A 64 14.09 1.90 -4.42
N MET A 65 13.04 1.69 -3.65
CA MET A 65 13.11 1.52 -2.19
C MET A 65 13.88 0.25 -1.81
N LYS A 66 13.59 -0.89 -2.45
CA LYS A 66 14.32 -2.16 -2.20
C LYS A 66 15.81 -2.09 -2.54
N LYS A 67 16.21 -1.25 -3.50
CA LYS A 67 17.62 -1.02 -3.85
C LYS A 67 18.35 -0.12 -2.83
N GLY A 68 17.63 0.73 -2.11
CA GLY A 68 18.19 1.62 -1.09
C GLY A 68 18.61 0.91 0.20
N THR A 69 18.01 -0.23 0.52
CA THR A 69 18.25 -1.00 1.75
C THR A 69 19.45 -1.96 1.67
N GLN A 70 20.12 -2.09 0.52
CA GLN A 70 21.28 -2.96 0.30
C GLN A 70 22.63 -2.24 0.40
N LYS A 71 22.73 -1.16 1.18
CA LYS A 71 23.99 -0.47 1.46
C LYS A 71 24.27 -0.41 2.94
#